data_AF-A0A9X3H6D8-F1
#
_entry.id   AF-A0A9X3H6D8-F1
#
_cell.length_a   1.000
_cell.length_b   1.000
_cell.length_c   1.000
_cell.angle_alpha   90.00
_cell.angle_beta   90.00
_cell.angle_gamma   90.00
#
_symmetry.space_group_name_H-M   'P 1'
#
loop_
_entity.id
_entity.type
_entity.pdbx_description
1 polymer ?
#
loop_
_entity_poly.entity_id
_entity_poly.type
_entity_poly.pdbx_seq_one_letter_code
_entity_poly.pdbx_strand_id
1 'polypeptide(L)'
;MDRYDSLILEIIQEHKRQTTDKSKIRLRSLETKFWKEVESHSDLSLGQGRVGERITNLYLKGLIENKGGYGLTRKGRAQLETANTHA
;
A
#
# COMPACT_ATOMS: atom_id res chain seq x y z
N MET A 1 5.20 -10.46 -5.29
CA MET A 1 4.38 -9.46 -4.59
C MET A 1 3.04 -10.12 -4.42
N ASP A 2 2.53 -10.22 -3.20
CA ASP A 2 1.23 -10.86 -2.98
C ASP A 2 0.10 -9.81 -2.96
N ARG A 3 -1.15 -10.27 -2.77
CA ARG A 3 -2.33 -9.41 -2.73
C ARG A 3 -2.21 -8.28 -1.70
N TYR A 4 -1.60 -8.52 -0.54
CA TYR A 4 -1.51 -7.53 0.53
C TYR A 4 -0.46 -6.47 0.24
N ASP A 5 0.64 -6.85 -0.42
CA ASP A 5 1.59 -5.88 -0.95
C ASP A 5 0.92 -4.97 -2.00
N SER A 6 0.13 -5.55 -2.93
CA SER A 6 -0.63 -4.78 -3.92
C SER A 6 -1.65 -3.85 -3.26
N LEU A 7 -2.38 -4.33 -2.25
CA LEU A 7 -3.34 -3.53 -1.47
C LEU A 7 -2.68 -2.31 -0.81
N ILE A 8 -1.47 -2.44 -0.28
CA ILE A 8 -0.72 -1.29 0.26
C ILE A 8 -0.44 -0.26 -0.84
N LEU A 9 -0.02 -0.70 -2.02
CA LEU A 9 0.22 0.20 -3.15
C LEU A 9 -1.06 0.91 -3.61
N GLU A 10 -2.18 0.18 -3.66
CA GLU A 10 -3.51 0.70 -4.00
C GLU A 10 -3.97 1.76 -3.00
N ILE A 11 -3.87 1.51 -1.70
CA ILE A 11 -4.26 2.48 -0.66
C ILE A 11 -3.47 3.78 -0.79
N ILE A 12 -2.16 3.68 -1.06
CA ILE A 12 -1.30 4.87 -1.28
C ILE A 12 -1.71 5.60 -2.56
N GLN A 13 -1.97 4.87 -3.64
CA GLN A 13 -2.39 5.45 -4.92
C GLN A 13 -3.76 6.12 -4.82
N GLU A 14 -4.70 5.53 -4.09
CA GLU A 14 -6.03 6.04 -3.88
C GLU A 14 -6.02 7.28 -3.00
N HIS A 15 -5.24 7.28 -1.91
CA HIS A 15 -5.05 8.48 -1.11
C HIS A 15 -4.50 9.65 -1.96
N LYS A 16 -3.53 9.38 -2.85
CA LYS A 16 -3.02 10.42 -3.76
C LYS A 16 -4.10 10.95 -4.72
N ARG A 17 -5.05 10.12 -5.16
CA ARG A 17 -6.15 10.53 -6.06
C ARG A 17 -7.20 11.36 -5.33
N GLN A 18 -7.49 11.03 -4.08
CA GLN A 18 -8.51 11.70 -3.26
C GLN A 18 -8.04 13.05 -2.69
N THR A 19 -6.74 13.27 -2.63
CA THR A 19 -6.14 14.39 -1.91
C THR A 19 -5.67 15.50 -2.86
N THR A 20 -6.26 16.69 -2.74
CA THR A 20 -5.97 17.85 -3.61
C THR A 20 -4.61 18.50 -3.34
N ASP A 21 -4.15 18.52 -2.10
CA ASP A 21 -2.90 19.19 -1.68
C ASP A 21 -1.64 18.34 -1.96
N LYS A 22 -1.80 17.19 -2.63
CA LYS A 22 -0.73 16.21 -2.92
C LYS A 22 -0.05 15.70 -1.64
N SER A 23 -0.71 15.81 -0.48
CA SER A 23 -0.15 15.27 0.75
C SER A 23 -0.02 13.74 0.68
N LYS A 24 1.01 13.24 1.37
CA LYS A 24 1.33 11.82 1.41
C LYS A 24 0.58 11.15 2.56
N ILE A 25 0.24 9.87 2.37
CA ILE A 25 -0.48 9.12 3.40
C ILE A 25 0.42 8.90 4.63
N ARG A 26 -0.10 9.19 5.82
CA ARG A 26 0.60 8.92 7.08
C ARG A 26 0.50 7.44 7.45
N LEU A 27 1.49 6.93 8.19
CA LEU A 27 1.55 5.52 8.61
C LEU A 27 0.24 5.02 9.21
N ARG A 28 -0.26 5.73 10.24
CA ARG A 28 -1.50 5.36 10.94
C ARG A 28 -2.69 5.23 9.98
N SER A 29 -2.83 6.17 9.04
CA SER A 29 -3.92 6.16 8.06
C SER A 29 -3.79 5.01 7.07
N LEU A 30 -2.55 4.69 6.65
CA LEU A 30 -2.26 3.56 5.78
C LEU A 30 -2.61 2.23 6.46
N GLU A 31 -2.13 2.03 7.69
CA GLU A 31 -2.41 0.82 8.47
C GLU A 31 -3.90 0.65 8.75
N THR A 32 -4.59 1.74 9.13
CA THR A 32 -6.03 1.71 9.40
C THR A 32 -6.82 1.30 8.16
N LYS A 33 -6.51 1.87 7.00
CA LYS A 33 -7.16 1.48 5.74
C LYS A 33 -6.85 0.04 5.36
N PHE A 34 -5.60 -0.39 5.53
CA PHE A 34 -5.19 -1.76 5.27
C PHE A 34 -6.00 -2.76 6.11
N TRP A 35 -6.08 -2.55 7.42
CA TRP A 35 -6.83 -3.45 8.30
C TRP A 35 -8.32 -3.51 7.99
N LYS A 36 -8.95 -2.38 7.61
CA LYS A 36 -10.36 -2.37 7.18
C LYS A 36 -10.62 -3.24 5.94
N GLU A 37 -9.74 -3.17 4.95
CA GLU A 37 -9.86 -3.97 3.72
C GLU A 37 -9.53 -5.46 3.96
N VAL A 38 -8.65 -5.72 4.93
CA VAL A 38 -8.26 -7.06 5.34
C VAL A 38 -9.40 -7.73 6.13
N GLU A 39 -10.02 -7.02 7.08
CA GLU A 39 -11.17 -7.48 7.86
C GLU A 39 -12.40 -7.78 6.99
N SER A 40 -12.62 -7.03 5.91
CA SER A 40 -13.75 -7.23 5.00
C SER A 40 -13.66 -8.51 4.14
N HIS A 41 -12.48 -9.15 4.08
CA HIS A 41 -12.21 -10.32 3.24
C HIS A 41 -11.91 -11.61 4.02
N SER A 42 -12.45 -11.74 5.24
CA SER A 42 -12.74 -12.93 6.08
C SER A 42 -11.85 -14.20 6.05
N ASP A 43 -10.66 -14.20 5.46
CA ASP A 43 -9.85 -15.42 5.23
C ASP A 43 -8.40 -15.29 5.73
N LEU A 44 -8.18 -14.57 6.84
CA LEU A 44 -6.83 -14.32 7.33
C LEU A 44 -6.37 -15.28 8.42
N SER A 45 -5.25 -15.94 8.12
CA SER A 45 -4.32 -16.38 9.15
C SER A 45 -3.52 -15.18 9.69
N LEU A 46 -3.32 -15.14 11.01
CA LEU A 46 -2.56 -14.10 11.75
C LEU A 46 -1.18 -13.75 11.14
N GLY A 47 -0.58 -14.65 10.34
CA GLY A 47 0.71 -14.44 9.69
C GLY A 47 0.69 -13.47 8.50
N GLN A 48 -0.45 -13.27 7.83
CA GLN A 48 -0.53 -12.46 6.61
C GLN A 48 -0.68 -10.95 6.87
N GLY A 49 -1.11 -10.57 8.07
CA GLY A 49 -1.36 -9.19 8.51
C GLY A 49 -0.13 -8.40 8.97
N ARG A 50 1.11 -8.82 8.66
CA ARG A 50 2.35 -8.12 9.07
C ARG A 50 2.57 -6.81 8.26
N VAL A 51 1.63 -5.88 8.35
CA VAL A 51 1.58 -4.64 7.56
C VAL A 51 2.87 -3.82 7.67
N GLY A 52 3.46 -3.71 8.87
CA GLY A 52 4.71 -2.97 9.07
C GLY A 52 5.92 -3.59 8.35
N GLU A 53 6.03 -4.92 8.36
CA GLU A 53 7.08 -5.64 7.62
C GLU A 53 6.89 -5.48 6.11
N ARG A 54 5.64 -5.55 5.64
CA ARG A 54 5.30 -5.34 4.23
C ARG A 54 5.65 -3.94 3.76
N ILE A 55 5.27 -2.91 4.52
CA ILE A 55 5.63 -1.50 4.24
C ILE A 55 7.16 -1.36 4.16
N THR A 56 7.89 -1.94 5.12
CA THR A 56 9.35 -1.94 5.12
C THR A 56 9.92 -2.59 3.86
N ASN A 57 9.42 -3.77 3.49
CA ASN A 57 9.86 -4.49 2.30
C ASN A 57 9.55 -3.72 1.00
N LEU A 58 8.40 -3.07 0.90
CA LEU A 58 8.03 -2.23 -0.25
C LEU A 58 8.94 -0.99 -0.36
N TYR A 59 9.32 -0.41 0.78
CA TYR A 59 10.26 0.71 0.83
C TYR A 59 11.66 0.27 0.38
N LEU A 60 12.18 -0.84 0.94
CA LEU A 60 13.49 -1.40 0.57
C LEU A 60 13.55 -1.81 -0.92
N LYS A 61 12.44 -2.28 -1.50
CA LYS A 61 12.34 -2.59 -2.95
C LYS A 61 12.24 -1.35 -3.84
N GLY A 62 12.15 -0.15 -3.25
CA GLY A 62 12.00 1.12 -3.96
C GLY A 62 10.62 1.29 -4.62
N LEU A 63 9.59 0.60 -4.14
CA LEU A 63 8.22 0.71 -4.66
C LEU A 63 7.48 1.88 -4.02
N ILE A 64 7.80 2.16 -2.75
CA ILE A 64 7.28 3.31 -2.02
C ILE A 64 8.43 4.16 -1.48
N GLU A 65 8.17 5.45 -1.27
CA GLU A 65 9.08 6.36 -0.58
C GLU A 65 8.42 6.91 0.69
N ASN A 66 9.23 7.23 1.70
CA ASN A 66 8.80 7.92 2.91
C ASN A 66 9.49 9.29 3.00
N LYS A 67 8.76 10.37 2.70
CA LYS A 67 9.24 11.76 2.86
C LYS A 67 8.11 12.60 3.45
N GLY A 68 7.97 12.57 4.78
CA GLY A 68 6.83 13.16 5.47
C GLY A 68 5.53 12.36 5.35
N GLY A 69 5.61 11.10 4.93
CA GLY A 69 4.49 10.22 4.59
C GLY A 69 4.84 9.33 3.39
N TYR A 70 4.00 8.34 3.14
CA TYR A 70 4.21 7.33 2.09
C TYR A 70 3.64 7.78 0.74
N GLY A 71 4.39 7.53 -0.32
CA GLY A 71 3.98 7.75 -1.70
C GLY A 71 4.56 6.70 -2.63
N LEU A 72 3.91 6.46 -3.76
CA LEU A 72 4.43 5.53 -4.78
C LEU A 72 5.59 6.16 -5.55
N THR A 73 6.65 5.38 -5.78
CA THR A 73 7.69 5.75 -6.74
C THR A 73 7.20 5.52 -8.18
N ARG A 74 8.02 5.85 -9.19
CA ARG A 74 7.74 5.45 -10.58
C ARG A 74 7.66 3.93 -10.71
N LYS A 75 8.57 3.20 -10.04
CA LYS A 75 8.61 1.74 -10.02
C LYS A 75 7.37 1.15 -9.33
N GLY A 76 6.94 1.73 -8.21
CA GLY A 76 5.72 1.31 -7.51
C GLY A 76 4.47 1.46 -8.36
N ARG A 77 4.33 2.58 -9.08
CA ARG A 77 3.20 2.81 -10.00
C ARG A 77 3.15 1.78 -11.14
N ALA A 78 4.28 1.54 -11.80
CA ALA A 78 4.34 0.55 -12.88
C ALA A 78 4.03 -0.87 -12.39
N GLN A 79 4.49 -1.22 -11.20
CA GLN A 79 4.17 -2.51 -10.57
C GLN A 79 2.68 -2.64 -10.24
N LEU A 80 2.07 -1.58 -9.71
CA LEU A 80 0.63 -1.55 -9.44
C LEU A 80 -0.20 -1.69 -10.72
N GLU A 81 0.18 -1.00 -11.80
CA GLU A 81 -0.47 -1.12 -13.11
C GLU A 81 -0.38 -2.54 -13.67
N THR A 82 0.79 -3.19 -13.51
CA THR A 82 0.97 -4.59 -13.92
C THR A 82 0.10 -5.53 -13.11
N ALA A 83 0.01 -5.34 -11.79
CA ALA A 83 -0.84 -6.15 -10.92
C ALA A 83 -2.34 -6.02 -11.30
N ASN A 84 -2.80 -4.81 -11.62
CA ASN A 84 -4.19 -4.56 -12.00
C ASN A 84 -4.56 -5.07 -13.41
N THR A 85 -3.57 -5.31 -14.27
CA THR A 85 -3.80 -5.82 -15.63
C THR A 85 -3.94 -7.35 -15.65
N HIS A 86 -3.50 -8.03 -14.59
CA HIS A 86 -3.51 -9.49 -14.46
C HIS A 86 -4.42 -10.01 -13.33
N ALA A 87 -5.22 -9.13 -12.72
CA ALA A 87 -6.22 -9.45 -11.71
C ALA A 87 -7.62 -9.53 -12.34
#